data_AF-A0A429G7L5-F1
#
_entry.id   AF-A0A429G7L5-F1
#
_cell.length_a   1.000
_cell.length_b   1.000
_cell.length_c   1.000
_cell.angle_alpha   90.00
_cell.angle_beta   90.00
_cell.angle_gamma   90.00
#
_symmetry.space_group_name_H-M   'P 1'
#
loop_
_entity.id
_entity.type
_entity.pdbx_description
1 polymer ?
#
loop_
_entity_poly.entity_id
_entity_poly.type
_entity_poly.pdbx_seq_one_letter_code
_entity_poly.pdbx_strand_id
1 'polypeptide(L)'
;MFAMPSPHPPEFRRRAVELARQGDKSMVQLAEDLGISRSCLQNWVNQADADDKSSGGKDGSNRLTTAEKKELAELRRRNRQLETENEILKRAAAYFARENVLPK
;
A
#
# COMPACT_ATOMS: atom_id res chain seq x y z
N MET A 1 9.43 9.26 -22.18
CA MET A 1 9.02 8.82 -20.83
C MET A 1 7.79 9.62 -20.45
N PHE A 2 6.63 9.00 -20.25
CA PHE A 2 5.45 9.71 -19.76
C PHE A 2 5.64 9.97 -18.26
N ALA A 3 5.66 11.25 -17.87
CA ALA A 3 5.71 11.62 -16.46
C ALA A 3 4.45 11.07 -15.77
N MET A 4 4.62 10.27 -14.72
CA MET A 4 3.49 9.82 -13.89
C MET A 4 2.84 11.07 -13.29
N PRO A 5 1.51 11.24 -13.42
CA PRO A 5 0.82 12.38 -12.83
C PRO A 5 1.08 12.42 -11.32
N SER A 6 1.33 13.61 -10.79
CA SER A 6 1.55 13.80 -9.36
C SER A 6 0.35 13.24 -8.59
N PRO A 7 0.58 12.50 -7.49
CA PRO A 7 -0.49 12.13 -6.58
C PRO A 7 -1.25 13.39 -6.12
N HIS A 8 -2.57 13.28 -5.99
CA HIS A 8 -3.36 14.34 -5.38
C HIS A 8 -2.91 14.58 -3.93
N PRO A 9 -2.84 15.84 -3.47
CA PRO A 9 -2.48 16.17 -2.10
C PRO A 9 -3.38 15.45 -1.08
N PRO A 10 -2.84 15.05 0.09
CA PRO A 10 -3.61 14.32 1.10
C PRO A 10 -4.81 15.13 1.62
N GLU A 11 -4.65 16.44 1.79
CA GLU A 11 -5.73 17.32 2.24
C GLU A 11 -6.87 17.41 1.22
N PHE A 12 -6.55 17.43 -0.07
CA PHE A 12 -7.56 17.39 -1.13
C PHE A 12 -8.36 16.10 -1.07
N ARG A 13 -7.67 14.96 -0.92
CA ARG A 13 -8.31 13.64 -0.81
C ARG A 13 -9.22 13.55 0.42
N ARG A 14 -8.77 14.06 1.58
CA ARG A 14 -9.58 14.09 2.81
C ARG A 14 -10.86 14.88 2.62
N ARG A 15 -10.76 16.12 2.13
CA ARG A 15 -11.94 16.96 1.88
C ARG A 15 -12.89 16.34 0.85
N ALA A 16 -12.36 15.73 -0.20
CA ALA A 16 -13.20 15.04 -1.19
C ALA A 16 -13.98 13.88 -0.57
N VAL A 17 -13.37 13.11 0.34
CA VAL A 17 -14.05 12.04 1.09
C VAL A 17 -15.10 12.61 2.04
N GLU A 18 -14.79 13.69 2.76
CA GLU A 18 -15.75 14.36 3.65
C GLU A 18 -17.00 14.83 2.88
N LEU A 19 -16.82 15.52 1.75
CA LEU A 19 -17.91 15.97 0.88
C LEU A 19 -18.72 14.78 0.34
N ALA A 20 -18.05 13.69 -0.05
CA ALA A 20 -18.75 12.49 -0.52
C ALA A 20 -19.58 11.82 0.58
N ARG A 21 -19.13 11.86 1.83
CA ARG A 21 -19.86 11.31 3.00
C ARG A 21 -21.02 12.19 3.46
N GLN A 22 -20.96 13.51 3.23
CA GLN A 22 -22.07 14.42 3.53
C GLN A 22 -23.32 14.08 2.70
N GLY A 23 -23.15 13.62 1.46
CA GLY A 23 -24.25 13.13 0.63
C GLY A 23 -25.06 14.22 -0.09
N ASP A 24 -24.61 15.47 -0.05
CA ASP A 24 -25.30 16.61 -0.69
C ASP A 24 -25.33 16.53 -2.23
N LYS A 25 -24.36 15.83 -2.82
CA LYS A 25 -24.23 15.62 -4.27
C LYS A 25 -24.05 14.15 -4.58
N SER A 26 -24.52 13.72 -5.76
CA SER A 26 -24.19 12.38 -6.26
C SER A 26 -22.68 12.24 -6.46
N MET A 27 -22.16 11.04 -6.28
CA MET A 27 -20.72 10.78 -6.43
C MET A 27 -20.22 11.01 -7.87
N VAL A 28 -21.10 10.97 -8.86
CA VAL A 28 -20.78 11.35 -10.26
C VAL A 28 -20.59 12.85 -10.35
N GLN A 29 -21.57 13.63 -9.88
CA GLN A 29 -21.51 15.09 -9.91
C GLN A 29 -20.31 15.62 -9.12
N LEU A 30 -20.07 15.07 -7.93
CA LEU A 30 -18.93 15.49 -7.11
C LEU A 30 -17.58 15.16 -7.77
N ALA A 31 -17.48 14.03 -8.48
CA ALA A 31 -16.25 13.69 -9.19
C ALA A 31 -16.00 14.64 -10.37
N GLU A 32 -17.05 15.02 -11.11
CA GLU A 32 -16.99 16.02 -12.18
C GLU A 32 -16.58 17.39 -11.65
N ASP A 33 -17.20 17.86 -10.56
CA ASP A 33 -16.88 19.14 -9.92
C ASP A 33 -15.42 19.19 -9.42
N LEU A 34 -14.87 18.06 -8.99
CA LEU A 34 -13.49 17.91 -8.52
C LEU A 34 -12.49 17.63 -9.65
N GLY A 35 -12.94 17.42 -10.89
CA GLY A 35 -12.09 17.09 -12.03
C GLY A 35 -11.39 15.72 -11.91
N ILE A 36 -11.99 14.76 -11.21
CA ILE A 36 -11.45 13.40 -11.01
C ILE A 36 -12.42 12.36 -11.54
N SER A 37 -11.96 11.12 -11.73
CA SER A 37 -12.87 10.04 -12.09
C SER A 37 -13.73 9.60 -10.89
N ARG A 38 -14.98 9.20 -11.16
CA ARG A 38 -15.87 8.60 -10.15
C ARG A 38 -15.20 7.42 -9.42
N SER A 39 -14.47 6.58 -10.16
CA SER A 39 -13.76 5.43 -9.59
C SER A 39 -12.65 5.85 -8.63
N CYS A 40 -11.96 6.97 -8.90
CA CYS A 40 -10.98 7.55 -8.00
C CYS A 40 -11.62 7.96 -6.67
N LEU A 41 -12.72 8.72 -6.74
CA LEU A 41 -13.46 9.17 -5.57
C LEU A 41 -14.00 7.99 -4.74
N GLN A 42 -14.64 7.02 -5.39
CA GLN A 42 -15.12 5.79 -4.73
C GLN A 42 -13.99 5.04 -4.02
N ASN A 43 -12.81 4.95 -4.65
CA ASN A 43 -11.65 4.28 -4.07
C ASN A 43 -11.12 4.99 -2.83
N TRP A 44 -11.23 6.32 -2.76
CA TRP A 44 -10.85 7.09 -1.58
C TRP A 44 -11.84 6.90 -0.45
N VAL A 45 -13.14 6.97 -0.73
CA VAL A 45 -14.20 6.70 0.27
C VAL A 45 -14.04 5.30 0.84
N ASN A 46 -13.93 4.28 -0.02
CA ASN A 46 -13.73 2.90 0.41
C ASN A 46 -12.43 2.69 1.21
N GLN A 47 -11.36 3.47 0.94
CA GLN A 47 -10.16 3.41 1.76
C GLN A 47 -10.38 4.05 3.12
N ALA A 48 -11.01 5.23 3.16
CA ALA A 48 -11.29 5.92 4.40
C ALA A 48 -12.21 5.07 5.29
N ASP A 49 -13.22 4.41 4.70
CA ASP A 49 -14.09 3.50 5.45
C ASP A 49 -13.33 2.29 6.01
N ALA A 50 -12.34 1.75 5.26
CA ALA A 50 -11.49 0.67 5.76
C ALA A 50 -10.57 1.16 6.89
N ASP A 51 -9.99 2.36 6.74
CA ASP A 51 -9.10 2.96 7.73
C ASP A 51 -9.86 3.30 9.03
N ASP A 52 -11.11 3.77 8.95
CA ASP A 52 -11.96 4.11 10.11
C ASP A 52 -12.46 2.85 10.84
N LYS A 53 -12.79 1.78 10.10
CA LYS A 53 -13.29 0.50 10.66
C LYS A 53 -12.21 -0.35 11.34
N SER A 54 -10.95 0.06 11.29
CA SER A 54 -9.81 -0.62 11.92
C SER A 54 -9.92 -0.79 13.45
N SER A 55 -10.93 -0.20 14.09
CA SER A 55 -11.14 -0.24 15.55
C SER A 55 -11.92 -1.47 16.05
N GLY A 56 -12.50 -2.30 15.16
CA GLY A 56 -13.16 -3.53 15.60
C GLY A 56 -14.16 -4.07 14.58
N GLY A 57 -13.89 -5.26 14.08
CA GLY A 57 -14.86 -6.04 13.32
C GLY A 57 -14.31 -6.59 12.02
N LYS A 58 -14.07 -7.91 12.01
CA LYS A 58 -14.10 -8.73 10.80
C LYS A 58 -15.47 -8.57 10.16
N ASP A 59 -15.68 -7.55 9.35
CA ASP A 59 -16.92 -7.40 8.61
C ASP A 59 -16.63 -7.13 7.13
N GLY A 60 -16.65 -8.22 6.35
CA GLY A 60 -16.90 -8.31 4.91
C GLY A 60 -15.97 -7.58 3.92
N SER A 61 -15.22 -6.57 4.34
CA SER A 61 -14.34 -5.80 3.47
C SER A 61 -12.95 -6.42 3.51
N ASN A 62 -12.62 -7.22 2.49
CA ASN A 62 -11.27 -7.77 2.27
C ASN A 62 -10.22 -6.68 1.91
N ARG A 63 -10.48 -5.42 2.28
CA ARG A 63 -9.65 -4.27 1.91
C ARG A 63 -8.79 -3.88 3.10
N LEU A 64 -7.49 -4.06 2.93
CA LEU A 64 -6.48 -3.63 3.90
C LEU A 64 -6.54 -2.12 4.15
N THR A 65 -6.32 -1.74 5.39
CA THR A 65 -6.08 -0.35 5.80
C THR A 65 -4.82 0.19 5.15
N THR A 66 -4.68 1.52 5.13
CA THR A 66 -3.49 2.19 4.61
C THR A 66 -2.24 1.78 5.41
N ALA A 67 -2.38 1.56 6.73
CA ALA A 67 -1.30 1.10 7.60
C ALA A 67 -0.88 -0.35 7.26
N GLU A 68 -1.84 -1.27 7.16
CA GLU A 68 -1.58 -2.67 6.81
C GLU A 68 -0.93 -2.80 5.42
N LYS A 69 -1.37 -1.99 4.45
CA LYS A 69 -0.74 -1.96 3.11
C LYS A 69 0.72 -1.53 3.18
N LYS A 70 1.03 -0.51 3.99
CA LYS A 70 2.39 -0.01 4.17
C LYS A 70 3.27 -1.07 4.82
N GLU A 71 2.79 -1.67 5.90
CA GLU A 71 3.50 -2.74 6.60
C GLU A 71 3.75 -3.94 5.68
N LEU A 72 2.74 -4.37 4.92
CA LEU A 72 2.90 -5.47 3.96
C LEU A 72 3.97 -5.17 2.89
N ALA A 73 4.05 -3.93 2.41
CA ALA A 73 5.06 -3.52 1.45
C ALA A 73 6.47 -3.54 2.06
N GLU A 74 6.61 -3.06 3.30
CA GLU A 74 7.87 -3.07 4.05
C GLU A 74 8.34 -4.51 4.34
N LEU A 75 7.43 -5.37 4.80
CA LEU A 75 7.71 -6.78 5.05
C LEU A 75 8.15 -7.51 3.78
N ARG A 76 7.46 -7.28 2.64
CA ARG A 76 7.86 -7.87 1.34
C ARG A 76 9.23 -7.39 0.90
N ARG A 77 9.55 -6.11 1.10
CA ARG A 77 10.88 -5.57 0.80
C ARG A 77 11.95 -6.22 1.67
N ARG A 78 11.71 -6.33 2.98
CA ARG A 78 12.64 -6.96 3.92
C ARG A 78 12.84 -8.45 3.62
N ASN A 79 11.77 -9.16 3.26
CA ASN A 79 11.85 -10.57 2.92
C ASN A 79 12.75 -10.80 1.70
N ARG A 80 12.58 -10.03 0.62
CA ARG A 80 13.47 -10.09 -0.55
C ARG A 80 14.94 -9.82 -0.22
N GLN A 81 15.19 -8.87 0.68
CA GLN A 81 16.54 -8.58 1.14
C GLN A 81 17.12 -9.78 1.90
N LEU A 82 16.37 -10.36 2.84
CA LEU A 82 16.79 -11.53 3.60
C LEU A 82 17.03 -12.75 2.70
N GLU A 83 16.17 -12.99 1.71
CA GLU A 83 16.37 -14.06 0.72
C GLU A 83 17.70 -13.87 -0.03
N THR A 84 18.00 -12.64 -0.45
CA THR A 84 19.25 -12.31 -1.13
C THR A 84 20.47 -12.53 -0.24
N GLU A 85 20.42 -12.04 1.01
CA GLU A 85 21.49 -12.22 2.00
C GLU A 85 21.71 -13.71 2.30
N ASN A 86 20.63 -14.48 2.45
CA ASN A 86 20.70 -15.91 2.70
C ASN A 86 21.35 -16.66 1.53
N GLU A 87 21.01 -16.30 0.30
CA GLU A 87 21.64 -16.89 -0.90
C GLU A 87 23.14 -16.56 -1.00
N ILE A 88 23.54 -15.34 -0.63
CA ILE A 88 24.97 -14.97 -0.56
C ILE A 88 25.69 -15.82 0.49
N LEU A 89 25.11 -15.95 1.69
CA LEU A 89 25.71 -16.75 2.77
C LEU A 89 25.82 -18.23 2.39
N LYS A 90 24.81 -18.81 1.74
CA LYS A 90 24.87 -20.18 1.22
C LYS A 90 25.99 -20.37 0.21
N ARG A 91 26.14 -19.42 -0.73
CA ARG A 91 27.22 -19.46 -1.73
C ARG A 91 28.60 -19.35 -1.08
N ALA A 92 28.76 -18.47 -0.09
CA ALA A 92 29.99 -18.34 0.67
C ALA A 92 30.31 -19.64 1.43
N ALA A 93 29.34 -20.21 2.14
CA ALA A 93 29.51 -21.47 2.85
C ALA A 93 29.90 -22.62 1.91
N ALA A 94 29.26 -22.72 0.74
CA ALA A 94 29.61 -23.70 -0.27
C ALA A 94 31.03 -23.50 -0.84
N TYR A 95 31.46 -22.25 -1.03
CA TYR A 95 32.82 -21.93 -1.44
C TYR A 95 33.84 -22.38 -0.38
N PHE A 96 33.66 -22.01 0.88
CA PHE A 96 34.57 -22.38 1.97
C PHE A 96 34.62 -23.89 2.22
N ALA A 97 33.49 -24.59 2.11
CA ALA A 97 33.43 -26.05 2.24
C ALA A 97 34.20 -26.75 1.11
N ARG A 98 34.23 -26.18 -0.11
CA ARG A 98 35.00 -26.73 -1.24
C ARG A 98 36.50 -26.47 -1.12
N GLU A 99 36.90 -25.34 -0.57
CA GLU A 99 38.31 -24.98 -0.41
C GLU A 99 38.96 -25.54 0.87
N ASN A 100 38.20 -26.21 1.75
CA ASN A 100 38.69 -26.85 2.98
C ASN A 100 39.47 -25.87 3.90
N VAL A 101 39.09 -24.59 3.91
CA VAL A 101 39.75 -23.49 4.64
C VAL A 101 39.14 -23.26 6.02
N LEU A 102 38.22 -24.11 6.47
CA LEU A 102 37.70 -24.01 7.83
C LEU A 102 38.82 -24.38 8.80
N PRO A 103 39.24 -23.48 9.71
CA PRO A 103 40.19 -23.84 10.75
C PRO A 103 39.61 -24.99 11.59
N LYS A 104 40.46 -25.99 11.89
CA LYS A 104 40.12 -27.13 12.75
C LYS A 104 39.69 -26.72 14.14
#